data_AF-A0A2T3M6R0-F1
#
_entry.id   AF-A0A2T3M6R0-F1
#
_cell.length_a   1.000
_cell.length_b   1.000
_cell.length_c   1.000
_cell.angle_alpha   90.00
_cell.angle_beta   90.00
_cell.angle_gamma   90.00
#
_symmetry.space_group_name_H-M   'P 1'
#
loop_
_entity.id
_entity.type
_entity.pdbx_description
1 polymer ?
#
loop_
_entity_poly.entity_id
_entity_poly.type
_entity_poly.pdbx_seq_one_letter_code
_entity_poly.pdbx_strand_id
1 'polypeptide(L)' 'MTYIEPTLWAQKQFGQADLNDPRRTQRLVALATSLAEQPGIPISKLIIS' A
#
# COMPACT_ATOMS: atom_id res chain seq x y z
N MET A 1 7.08 -19.55 4.89
CA MET A 1 6.86 -18.17 4.44
C MET A 1 5.83 -17.55 5.37
N THR A 2 6.23 -16.57 6.16
CA THR A 2 5.32 -15.87 7.08
C THR A 2 4.38 -15.02 6.24
N TYR A 3 3.10 -15.37 6.23
CA TYR A 3 2.08 -14.51 5.67
C TYR A 3 1.97 -13.28 6.58
N ILE A 4 2.29 -12.12 6.01
CA ILE A 4 2.14 -10.83 6.67
C ILE A 4 0.92 -10.19 6.03
N GLU A 5 -0.01 -9.73 6.86
CA GLU A 5 -1.17 -8.97 6.40
C GLU A 5 -0.73 -7.86 5.42
N PRO A 6 -1.34 -7.74 4.23
CA PRO A 6 -0.97 -6.75 3.20
C PRO A 6 -0.79 -5.34 3.75
N THR A 7 -1.68 -4.92 4.65
CA THR A 7 -1.63 -3.63 5.35
C THR A 7 -0.38 -3.48 6.21
N LEU A 8 -0.03 -4.52 6.97
CA LEU A 8 1.15 -4.51 7.84
C LEU A 8 2.44 -4.51 7.02
N TRP A 9 2.45 -5.26 5.91
CA TRP A 9 3.56 -5.24 4.96
C TRP A 9 3.72 -3.84 4.33
N ALA A 10 2.64 -3.25 3.82
CA ALA A 10 2.64 -1.94 3.18
C ALA A 10 3.09 -0.83 4.14
N GLN A 11 2.59 -0.84 5.37
CA GLN A 11 3.00 0.10 6.41
C GLN A 11 4.49 -0.04 6.74
N LYS A 12 5.00 -1.28 6.82
CA LYS A 12 6.42 -1.53 7.12
C LYS A 12 7.35 -1.10 5.98
N GLN A 13 6.91 -1.25 4.73
CA GLN A 13 7.72 -0.87 3.56
C GLN A 13 7.65 0.62 3.25
N PHE A 14 6.47 1.23 3.33
CA PHE A 14 6.21 2.58 2.81
C PHE A 14 5.81 3.60 3.86
N GLY A 15 5.49 3.18 5.10
CA GLY A 15 5.01 4.09 6.15
C GLY A 15 6.04 5.11 6.64
N GLN A 16 7.33 4.90 6.34
CA GLN A 16 8.41 5.83 6.67
C GLN A 16 8.84 6.72 5.48
N ALA A 17 8.14 6.63 4.34
CA ALA A 17 8.46 7.45 3.18
C ALA A 17 8.12 8.92 3.47
N ASP A 18 9.13 9.78 3.41
CA ASP A 18 8.94 11.22 3.52
C ASP A 18 8.65 11.82 2.13
N LEU A 19 7.37 11.99 1.83
CA LEU A 19 6.88 12.55 0.58
C LEU A 19 6.53 14.04 0.68
N ASN A 20 7.05 14.72 1.72
CA ASN A 20 6.74 16.12 2.09
C ASN A 20 5.26 16.40 2.43
N ASP A 21 4.39 15.40 2.37
CA ASP A 21 2.98 15.48 2.72
C ASP A 21 2.53 14.13 3.32
N PRO A 22 2.08 14.09 4.59
CA PRO A 22 1.60 12.88 5.23
C PRO A 22 0.49 12.16 4.46
N ARG A 23 -0.34 12.90 3.71
CA ARG A 23 -1.42 12.33 2.89
C ARG A 23 -0.88 11.52 1.71
N ARG A 24 0.27 11.91 1.16
CA ARG A 24 0.92 11.14 0.07
C ARG A 24 1.47 9.83 0.60
N THR A 25 2.08 9.84 1.78
CA THR A 25 2.57 8.63 2.44
C THR A 25 1.41 7.68 2.79
N GLN A 26 0.31 8.20 3.31
CA GLN A 26 -0.91 7.42 3.56
C GLN A 26 -1.46 6.79 2.26
N ARG A 27 -1.52 7.57 1.18
CA ARG A 27 -2.02 7.10 -0.11
C ARG A 27 -1.09 6.06 -0.76
N LEU A 28 0.22 6.20 -0.57
CA LEU A 28 1.20 5.20 -0.99
C LEU A 28 1.01 3.87 -0.26
N VAL A 29 0.80 3.92 1.06
CA VAL A 29 0.50 2.72 1.86
C VAL A 29 -0.80 2.07 1.39
N ALA A 30 -1.88 2.84 1.23
CA ALA A 30 -3.16 2.31 0.75
C ALA A 30 -3.05 1.63 -0.62
N LEU A 31 -2.34 2.27 -1.57
CA LEU A 31 -2.04 1.69 -2.88
C LEU A 31 -1.29 0.37 -2.79
N ALA A 32 -0.23 0.33 -1.97
CA ALA A 32 0.58 -0.86 -1.78
C ALA A 32 -0.22 -2.01 -1.14
N THR A 33 -1.11 -1.69 -0.19
CA THR A 33 -2.04 -2.65 0.40
C THR A 33 -2.96 -3.24 -0.67
N SER A 34 -3.66 -2.42 -1.47
CA SER A 34 -4.57 -2.92 -2.51
C SER A 34 -3.85 -3.76 -3.57
N LEU A 35 -2.61 -3.40 -3.93
CA LEU A 35 -1.77 -4.17 -4.86
C LEU A 35 -1.37 -5.53 -4.27
N ALA A 36 -1.07 -5.57 -2.98
CA ALA A 36 -0.69 -6.80 -2.28
C ALA A 36 -1.88 -7.72 -2.02
N GLU A 37 -3.09 -7.17 -1.79
CA GLU A 37 -4.34 -7.94 -1.69
C GLU A 37 -4.74 -8.57 -3.02
N GLN A 38 -4.52 -7.86 -4.14
CA GLN A 38 -4.96 -8.28 -5.47
C GLN A 38 -3.82 -8.18 -6.51
N PRO A 39 -2.80 -9.04 -6.39
CA PRO A 39 -1.66 -9.01 -7.30
C PRO A 39 -2.10 -9.31 -8.75
N GLY A 40 -1.60 -8.51 -9.70
CA GLY A 40 -1.87 -8.69 -11.13
C GLY A 40 -3.10 -7.96 -11.67
N ILE A 41 -3.84 -7.24 -10.83
CA ILE A 41 -4.94 -6.38 -11.29
C ILE A 41 -4.41 -5.03 -11.77
N PRO A 42 -4.94 -4.47 -12.87
CA PRO A 42 -4.59 -3.13 -13.32
C PRO A 42 -4.90 -2.07 -12.26
N ILE A 43 -4.03 -1.07 -12.12
CA ILE A 43 -4.19 0.03 -11.14
C ILE A 43 -5.54 0.75 -11.30
N SER A 44 -6.04 0.89 -12.53
CA SER A 44 -7.34 1.52 -12.81
C SER A 44 -8.55 0.79 -12.21
N LYS A 45 -8.39 -0.48 -11.82
CA LYS A 45 -9.42 -1.30 -11.18
C LYS A 45 -9.24 -1.43 -9.68
N LEU A 46 -8.15 -0.89 -9.12
CA LEU A 46 -7.91 -0.94 -7.68
C LEU A 46 -8.83 0.04 -6.96
N ILE A 47 -9.46 -0.42 -5.89
CA ILE A 47 -10.22 0.43 -4.98
C ILE A 47 -9.22 0.97 -3.95
N ILE A 48 -8.87 2.25 -4.09
CA ILE A 48 -7.97 2.96 -3.18
C ILE A 48 -8.86 3.88 -2.35
N SER A 49 -9.27 3.41 -1.17
CA SER A 49 -10.10 4.14 -0.21
C SER A 49 -9.25 4.99 0.72
#